data_AF-A0A2E8E7A5-F1
#
_entry.id   AF-A0A2E8E7A5-F1
#
_cell.length_a   1.000
_cell.length_b   1.000
_cell.length_c   1.000
_cell.angle_alpha   90.00
_cell.angle_beta   90.00
_cell.angle_gamma   90.00
#
_symmetry.space_group_name_H-M   'P 1'
#
loop_
_entity.id
_entity.type
_entity.pdbx_description
1 polymer ?
#
loop_
_entity_poly.entity_id
_entity_poly.type
_entity_poly.pdbx_seq_one_letter_code
_entity_poly.pdbx_strand_id
1 'polypeptide(L)'
;MTSSEPTRWLRYAGLGVGVLVVTVATIGLIYLGVNAMLSPDEIVGAEDPAPAAEPARQPVPEAPARPAPEPEPIRRPAPEPEPIRPPAPEPEPPPPPAPEPEPPPRPAPEPAPPPRPTPVPEPTPPRPSPASSPVDLLVRVVDAEESVLAGVAITLSPGDFTEETNERGEWEFEGLPPGEYQITASRDGYYDVDRTVQVDVGLAERLTEEIVLTPTPVLDTEVLVGWWNQAKADAEQAKADVTLTLEEYSSAYKDLDTDGIQEVYPEAPIDGIQRHFDSVNSYEAYDFTPPEFTALDVTAGTATVEATLQRKFDARVGGAQEPDETDVEITFVRQDDSGRWLISEVRFKQ
;
A
#
# COMPACT_ATOMS: atom_id res chain seq x y z
N MET A 1 -42.27 37.34 -10.16
CA MET A 1 -41.80 36.12 -10.86
C MET A 1 -40.48 36.52 -11.50
N THR A 2 -39.31 36.11 -11.04
CA THR A 2 -38.87 34.78 -10.56
C THR A 2 -37.74 34.95 -9.54
N SER A 3 -37.80 34.15 -8.47
CA SER A 3 -36.78 34.05 -7.42
C SER A 3 -35.49 33.44 -7.98
N SER A 4 -34.35 34.03 -7.64
CA SER A 4 -33.02 33.48 -7.90
C SER A 4 -32.54 32.73 -6.65
N GLU A 5 -32.57 31.40 -6.68
CA GLU A 5 -31.89 30.56 -5.69
C GLU A 5 -30.42 30.33 -6.12
N PRO A 6 -29.44 30.51 -5.22
CA PRO A 6 -28.05 30.17 -5.53
C PRO A 6 -27.80 28.66 -5.36
N THR A 7 -27.53 28.00 -6.49
CA THR A 7 -26.59 26.88 -6.73
C THR A 7 -26.13 26.02 -5.53
N ARG A 8 -26.73 24.84 -5.40
CA ARG A 8 -26.46 23.76 -4.42
C ARG A 8 -25.35 22.74 -4.82
N TRP A 9 -24.59 22.94 -5.89
CA TRP A 9 -23.75 21.88 -6.49
C TRP A 9 -22.30 21.76 -5.96
N LEU A 10 -21.86 22.58 -4.99
CA LEU A 10 -20.46 22.59 -4.55
C LEU A 10 -20.12 21.71 -3.31
N ARG A 11 -21.06 20.89 -2.81
CA ARG A 11 -20.83 20.06 -1.60
C ARG A 11 -20.28 18.64 -1.84
N TYR A 12 -20.13 18.19 -3.10
CA TYR A 12 -19.77 16.78 -3.40
C TYR A 12 -18.32 16.55 -3.86
N ALA A 13 -17.49 17.59 -3.99
CA ALA A 13 -16.12 17.44 -4.50
C ALA A 13 -15.12 16.85 -3.46
N GLY A 14 -15.48 16.78 -2.18
CA GLY A 14 -14.58 16.31 -1.11
C GLY A 14 -14.66 14.82 -0.75
N LEU A 15 -15.72 14.11 -1.17
CA LEU A 15 -16.01 12.74 -0.71
C LEU A 15 -15.35 11.63 -1.56
N GLY A 16 -14.89 11.94 -2.78
CA GLY A 16 -14.27 10.95 -3.67
C GLY A 16 -12.82 10.58 -3.33
N VAL A 17 -12.11 11.42 -2.57
CA VAL A 17 -10.68 11.19 -2.24
C VAL A 17 -10.52 10.35 -0.96
N GLY A 18 -11.45 10.45 -0.01
CA GLY A 18 -11.39 9.69 1.25
C GLY A 18 -11.56 8.17 1.07
N VAL A 19 -12.43 7.75 0.15
CA VAL A 19 -12.72 6.33 -0.12
C VAL A 19 -11.55 5.60 -0.81
N LEU A 20 -10.75 6.33 -1.61
CA LEU A 20 -9.59 5.77 -2.30
C LEU A 20 -8.37 5.59 -1.36
N VAL A 21 -8.22 6.45 -0.35
CA VAL A 21 -7.09 6.39 0.61
C VAL A 21 -7.30 5.27 1.64
N VAL A 22 -8.53 5.00 2.05
CA VAL A 22 -8.86 3.94 3.04
C VAL A 22 -8.73 2.54 2.44
N THR A 23 -8.99 2.36 1.14
CA THR A 23 -8.84 1.06 0.45
C THR A 23 -7.37 0.69 0.21
N VAL A 24 -6.49 1.65 -0.07
CA VAL A 24 -5.04 1.39 -0.19
C VAL A 24 -4.40 1.10 1.18
N ALA A 25 -4.85 1.77 2.24
CA ALA A 25 -4.32 1.57 3.60
C ALA A 25 -4.70 0.20 4.21
N THR A 26 -5.89 -0.33 3.92
CA THR A 26 -6.31 -1.66 4.39
C THR A 26 -5.61 -2.79 3.65
N ILE A 27 -5.37 -2.66 2.34
CA ILE A 27 -4.55 -3.62 1.57
C ILE A 27 -3.10 -3.64 2.09
N GLY A 28 -2.53 -2.49 2.42
CA GLY A 28 -1.18 -2.39 3.02
C GLY A 28 -1.08 -3.02 4.43
N LEU A 29 -2.11 -2.88 5.26
CA LEU A 29 -2.16 -3.48 6.61
C LEU A 29 -2.37 -5.00 6.58
N ILE A 30 -3.09 -5.53 5.58
CA ILE A 30 -3.21 -6.98 5.35
C ILE A 30 -1.87 -7.56 4.90
N TYR A 31 -1.12 -6.87 4.04
CA TYR A 31 0.22 -7.30 3.61
C TYR A 31 1.25 -7.28 4.74
N LEU A 32 1.23 -6.27 5.61
CA LEU A 32 2.15 -6.18 6.76
C LEU A 32 1.79 -7.16 7.89
N GLY A 33 0.49 -7.44 8.09
CA GLY A 33 0.01 -8.33 9.15
C GLY A 33 0.27 -9.82 8.91
N VAL A 34 0.25 -10.26 7.65
CA VAL A 34 0.54 -11.66 7.29
C VAL A 34 2.02 -12.02 7.46
N ASN A 35 2.94 -11.06 7.25
CA ASN A 35 4.38 -11.32 7.37
C ASN A 35 4.89 -11.37 8.83
N ALA A 36 4.10 -10.93 9.80
CA ALA A 36 4.48 -10.89 11.23
C ALA A 36 3.94 -12.08 12.06
N MET A 37 3.01 -12.89 11.54
CA MET A 37 2.32 -13.95 12.29
C MET A 37 2.82 -15.37 11.96
N LEU A 38 3.64 -15.55 10.92
CA LEU A 38 4.25 -16.84 10.57
C LEU A 38 5.65 -16.97 11.19
N SER A 39 5.68 -17.25 12.49
CA SER A 39 6.85 -17.83 13.16
C SER A 39 6.96 -19.31 12.74
N PRO A 40 8.11 -19.83 12.28
CA PRO A 40 8.22 -21.19 11.74
C PRO A 40 8.36 -22.31 12.80
N ASP A 41 7.82 -22.15 14.01
CA ASP A 41 8.02 -23.11 15.11
C ASP A 41 6.72 -23.45 15.84
N GLU A 42 5.74 -24.10 15.18
CA GLU A 42 4.76 -24.93 15.91
C GLU A 42 3.97 -25.89 14.99
N ILE A 43 4.55 -27.04 14.65
CA ILE A 43 3.77 -28.26 14.36
C ILE A 43 4.31 -29.36 15.28
N VAL A 44 3.58 -29.61 16.36
CA VAL A 44 3.81 -30.72 17.30
C VAL A 44 3.07 -31.96 16.80
N GLY A 45 3.77 -33.10 16.82
CA GLY A 45 3.17 -34.38 17.23
C GLY A 45 2.67 -35.30 16.12
N ALA A 46 3.58 -36.01 15.48
CA ALA A 46 3.30 -37.33 14.93
C ALA A 46 4.25 -38.35 15.61
N GLU A 47 3.64 -39.40 16.14
CA GLU A 47 4.26 -40.41 17.01
C GLU A 47 5.36 -41.21 16.30
N ASP A 48 6.43 -41.46 17.06
CA ASP A 48 7.61 -42.27 16.72
C ASP A 48 7.28 -43.77 16.64
N PRO A 49 7.50 -44.46 15.49
CA PRO A 49 7.67 -45.89 15.48
C PRO A 49 9.16 -46.26 15.53
N ALA A 50 9.50 -47.05 16.56
CA ALA A 50 10.78 -47.65 16.89
C ALA A 50 11.67 -48.11 15.70
N PRO A 51 13.01 -48.07 15.86
CA PRO A 51 13.96 -48.24 14.75
C PRO A 51 14.01 -49.70 14.26
N ALA A 52 13.76 -49.89 12.96
CA ALA A 52 14.08 -51.12 12.26
C ALA A 52 15.57 -51.10 11.86
N ALA A 53 16.27 -52.20 12.18
CA ALA A 53 17.70 -52.38 11.99
C ALA A 53 18.18 -52.17 10.53
N GLU A 54 19.21 -51.35 10.36
CA GLU A 54 19.97 -51.20 9.11
C GLU A 54 20.64 -52.53 8.69
N PRO A 55 20.57 -52.94 7.42
CA PRO A 55 21.51 -53.90 6.87
C PRO A 55 22.87 -53.22 6.64
N ALA A 56 23.92 -53.83 7.18
CA ALA A 56 25.30 -53.36 7.12
C ALA A 56 25.75 -53.03 5.67
N ARG A 57 26.10 -51.75 5.43
CA ARG A 57 26.79 -51.32 4.21
C ARG A 57 28.24 -51.83 4.25
N GLN A 58 28.64 -52.55 3.21
CA GLN A 58 30.03 -52.99 3.02
C GLN A 58 30.91 -51.77 2.66
N PRO A 59 32.17 -51.72 3.11
CA PRO A 59 33.09 -50.64 2.76
C PRO A 59 33.48 -50.72 1.28
N VAL A 60 33.27 -49.62 0.56
CA VAL A 60 33.78 -49.41 -0.81
C VAL A 60 35.30 -49.17 -0.74
N PRO A 61 36.13 -49.80 -1.59
CA PRO A 61 37.58 -49.63 -1.55
C PRO A 61 37.99 -48.22 -2.01
N GLU A 62 38.82 -47.58 -1.19
CA GLU A 62 39.41 -46.26 -1.37
C GLU A 62 40.40 -46.26 -2.55
N ALA A 63 40.18 -45.37 -3.52
CA ALA A 63 41.09 -45.18 -4.66
C ALA A 63 42.35 -44.40 -4.23
N PRO A 64 43.54 -44.70 -4.77
CA PRO A 64 44.78 -44.08 -4.33
C PRO A 64 44.86 -42.58 -4.68
N ALA A 65 45.21 -41.77 -3.69
CA ALA A 65 45.42 -40.33 -3.81
C ALA A 65 46.47 -39.99 -4.89
N ARG A 66 46.14 -39.05 -5.77
CA ARG A 66 47.10 -38.43 -6.70
C ARG A 66 47.97 -37.41 -5.95
N PRO A 67 49.24 -37.24 -6.33
CA PRO A 67 50.14 -36.28 -5.70
C PRO A 67 49.70 -34.84 -5.99
N ALA A 68 49.72 -34.00 -4.95
CA ALA A 68 49.37 -32.59 -5.00
C ALA A 68 50.33 -31.79 -5.91
N PRO A 69 49.83 -30.86 -6.74
CA PRO A 69 50.69 -29.98 -7.54
C PRO A 69 51.42 -28.95 -6.67
N GLU A 70 52.63 -28.61 -7.10
CA GLU A 70 53.55 -27.65 -6.49
C GLU A 70 52.99 -26.21 -6.60
N PRO A 71 53.05 -25.39 -5.53
CA PRO A 71 52.39 -24.08 -5.51
C PRO A 71 53.11 -23.07 -6.43
N GLU A 72 52.35 -22.47 -7.35
CA GLU A 72 52.82 -21.36 -8.18
C GLU A 72 53.14 -20.10 -7.34
N PRO A 73 54.13 -19.28 -7.76
CA PRO A 73 54.53 -18.09 -7.03
C PRO A 73 53.42 -17.03 -7.01
N ILE A 74 52.92 -16.74 -5.81
CA ILE A 74 51.89 -15.74 -5.52
C ILE A 74 52.36 -14.37 -6.02
N ARG A 75 51.68 -13.82 -7.04
CA ARG A 75 51.92 -12.44 -7.46
C ARG A 75 51.41 -11.49 -6.38
N ARG A 76 52.25 -10.55 -5.97
CA ARG A 76 51.92 -9.51 -4.99
C ARG A 76 50.73 -8.68 -5.53
N PRO A 77 49.64 -8.50 -4.78
CA PRO A 77 48.48 -7.73 -5.23
C PRO A 77 48.89 -6.28 -5.52
N ALA A 78 48.35 -5.72 -6.60
CA ALA A 78 48.45 -4.31 -6.90
C ALA A 78 47.74 -3.49 -5.81
N PRO A 79 48.23 -2.30 -5.45
CA PRO A 79 47.60 -1.48 -4.41
C PRO A 79 46.17 -1.14 -4.82
N GLU A 80 45.25 -1.43 -3.91
CA GLU A 80 43.82 -1.13 -3.99
C GLU A 80 43.63 0.39 -4.17
N PRO A 81 42.81 0.84 -5.13
CA PRO A 81 42.56 2.27 -5.31
C PRO A 81 41.87 2.83 -4.06
N GLU A 82 42.40 3.94 -3.53
CA GLU A 82 41.82 4.58 -2.34
C GLU A 82 40.34 4.95 -2.59
N PRO A 83 39.45 4.74 -1.60
CA PRO A 83 38.04 5.07 -1.72
C PRO A 83 37.84 6.55 -2.07
N ILE A 84 37.15 6.81 -3.19
CA ILE A 84 36.75 8.16 -3.56
C ILE A 84 35.71 8.60 -2.52
N ARG A 85 36.09 9.56 -1.68
CA ARG A 85 35.18 10.10 -0.65
C ARG A 85 33.92 10.67 -1.33
N PRO A 86 32.72 10.37 -0.83
CA PRO A 86 31.50 10.98 -1.35
C PRO A 86 31.61 12.51 -1.22
N PRO A 87 31.08 13.28 -2.20
CA PRO A 87 31.06 14.73 -2.09
C PRO A 87 30.31 15.13 -0.82
N ALA A 88 30.90 16.06 -0.06
CA ALA A 88 30.28 16.59 1.14
C ALA A 88 28.89 17.17 0.80
N PRO A 89 27.88 16.98 1.67
CA PRO A 89 26.55 17.54 1.45
C PRO A 89 26.65 19.05 1.27
N GLU A 90 25.98 19.56 0.24
CA GLU A 90 25.91 20.99 -0.05
C GLU A 90 25.25 21.68 1.16
N PRO A 91 25.84 22.78 1.68
CA PRO A 91 25.34 23.41 2.89
C PRO A 91 23.90 23.91 2.67
N GLU A 92 23.00 23.56 3.60
CA GLU A 92 21.62 24.03 3.58
C GLU A 92 21.58 25.56 3.47
N PRO A 93 20.69 26.12 2.63
CA PRO A 93 20.57 27.55 2.50
C PRO A 93 20.24 28.17 3.87
N PRO A 94 20.88 29.29 4.26
CA PRO A 94 20.63 29.92 5.53
C PRO A 94 19.15 30.30 5.65
N PRO A 95 18.55 30.20 6.85
CA PRO A 95 17.16 30.59 7.05
C PRO A 95 16.95 32.05 6.62
N PRO A 96 15.78 32.37 6.03
CA PRO A 96 15.47 33.74 5.64
C PRO A 96 15.57 34.67 6.85
N PRO A 97 16.05 35.92 6.65
CA PRO A 97 16.21 36.87 7.74
C PRO A 97 14.87 37.08 8.46
N ALA A 98 14.90 37.01 9.79
CA ALA A 98 13.75 37.29 10.62
C ALA A 98 13.19 38.69 10.30
N PRO A 99 11.85 38.85 10.25
CA PRO A 99 11.24 40.14 9.98
C PRO A 99 11.73 41.18 11.00
N GLU A 100 12.14 42.33 10.48
CA GLU A 100 12.65 43.45 11.26
C GLU A 100 11.56 43.92 12.24
N PRO A 101 11.87 44.11 13.53
CA PRO A 101 10.87 44.50 14.52
C PRO A 101 10.24 45.84 14.13
N GLU A 102 8.91 45.88 14.10
CA GLU A 102 8.16 47.10 13.80
C GLU A 102 8.58 48.24 14.75
N PRO A 103 8.75 49.46 14.22
CA PRO A 103 9.18 50.59 15.04
C PRO A 103 8.18 50.85 16.17
N PRO A 104 8.65 51.21 17.38
CA PRO A 104 7.76 51.48 18.50
C PRO A 104 6.78 52.61 18.13
N PRO A 105 5.49 52.49 18.51
CA PRO A 105 4.50 53.51 18.23
C PRO A 105 4.93 54.84 18.83
N ARG A 106 4.77 55.93 18.06
CA ARG A 106 5.03 57.29 18.54
C ARG A 106 4.25 57.55 19.83
N PRO A 107 4.83 58.28 20.81
CA PRO A 107 4.10 58.70 21.99
C PRO A 107 2.82 59.43 21.60
N ALA A 108 1.69 58.99 22.15
CA ALA A 108 0.41 59.65 21.97
C ALA A 108 0.50 61.10 22.50
N PRO A 109 -0.11 62.09 21.82
CA PRO A 109 -0.14 63.45 22.31
C PRO A 109 -0.83 63.53 23.68
N GLU A 110 -0.31 64.41 24.53
CA GLU A 110 -0.76 64.64 25.90
C GLU A 110 -2.28 64.96 25.93
N PRO A 111 -3.06 64.36 26.84
CA PRO A 111 -4.51 64.57 26.86
C PRO A 111 -4.85 66.03 27.14
N ALA A 112 -5.76 66.58 26.34
CA ALA A 112 -6.36 67.89 26.62
C ALA A 112 -7.06 67.88 28.01
N PRO A 113 -7.08 69.02 28.72
CA PRO A 113 -7.71 69.11 30.04
C PRO A 113 -9.18 68.67 29.98
N PRO A 114 -9.68 67.98 31.02
CA PRO A 114 -11.01 67.37 31.00
C PRO A 114 -12.10 68.45 30.86
N PRO A 115 -13.10 68.25 29.98
CA PRO A 115 -14.23 69.14 29.92
C PRO A 115 -15.05 69.06 31.22
N ARG A 116 -15.63 70.19 31.60
CA ARG A 116 -16.55 70.35 32.73
C ARG A 116 -17.65 69.28 32.63
N PRO A 117 -18.05 68.62 33.74
CA PRO A 117 -19.05 67.56 33.70
C PRO A 117 -20.37 68.09 33.13
N THR A 118 -20.72 67.61 31.93
CA THR A 118 -22.10 67.61 31.45
C THR A 118 -22.92 66.65 32.33
N PRO A 119 -24.19 66.98 32.63
CA PRO A 119 -25.06 66.07 33.38
C PRO A 119 -25.06 64.70 32.68
N VAL A 120 -24.75 63.65 33.46
CA VAL A 120 -24.79 62.27 33.00
C VAL A 120 -26.22 62.01 32.52
N PRO A 121 -26.44 61.65 31.23
CA PRO A 121 -27.74 61.15 30.82
C PRO A 121 -28.04 59.90 31.65
N GLU A 122 -29.25 59.87 32.21
CA GLU A 122 -29.80 58.73 32.93
C GLU A 122 -29.50 57.42 32.15
N PRO A 123 -29.10 56.33 32.82
CA PRO A 123 -28.85 55.07 32.15
C PRO A 123 -30.06 54.70 31.29
N THR A 124 -29.87 54.72 29.97
CA THR A 124 -30.88 54.21 29.06
C THR A 124 -31.11 52.75 29.46
N PRO A 125 -32.35 52.33 29.76
CA PRO A 125 -32.62 50.94 30.11
C PRO A 125 -32.01 50.03 29.04
N PRO A 126 -31.42 48.87 29.43
CA PRO A 126 -30.89 47.94 28.46
C PRO A 126 -31.99 47.65 27.45
N ARG A 127 -31.69 47.85 26.17
CA ARG A 127 -32.57 47.38 25.09
C ARG A 127 -32.86 45.91 25.40
N PRO A 128 -34.13 45.47 25.45
CA PRO A 128 -34.41 44.05 25.64
C PRO A 128 -33.63 43.28 24.57
N SER A 129 -32.78 42.34 24.99
CA SER A 129 -32.28 41.31 24.06
C SER A 129 -33.50 40.78 23.32
N PRO A 130 -33.45 40.63 21.98
CA PRO A 130 -34.53 39.95 21.28
C PRO A 130 -34.79 38.65 22.03
N ALA A 131 -36.04 38.44 22.45
CA ALA A 131 -36.42 37.23 23.12
C ALA A 131 -35.99 36.06 22.21
N SER A 132 -35.11 35.23 22.73
CA SER A 132 -34.71 33.97 22.11
C SER A 132 -35.97 33.13 21.93
N SER A 133 -36.54 33.13 20.73
CA SER A 133 -37.64 32.23 20.42
C SER A 133 -37.07 30.82 20.23
N PRO A 134 -37.61 29.81 20.92
CA PRO A 134 -37.24 28.43 20.66
C PRO A 134 -37.61 28.03 19.23
N VAL A 135 -36.86 27.08 18.66
CA VAL A 135 -37.08 26.52 17.32
C VAL A 135 -37.21 25.01 17.41
N ASP A 136 -38.15 24.42 16.67
CA ASP A 136 -38.29 22.97 16.56
C ASP A 136 -37.38 22.46 15.42
N LEU A 137 -36.58 21.42 15.68
CA LEU A 137 -35.67 20.81 14.70
C LEU A 137 -36.18 19.43 14.31
N LEU A 138 -36.68 19.31 13.08
CA LEU A 138 -37.07 18.05 12.46
C LEU A 138 -35.88 17.44 11.70
N VAL A 139 -35.45 16.26 12.13
CA VAL A 139 -34.45 15.44 11.44
C VAL A 139 -35.16 14.36 10.63
N ARG A 140 -34.85 14.26 9.35
CA ARG A 140 -35.30 13.19 8.45
C ARG A 140 -34.10 12.36 8.01
N VAL A 141 -34.17 11.04 8.18
CA VAL A 141 -33.11 10.11 7.78
C VAL A 141 -33.56 9.24 6.62
N VAL A 142 -32.73 9.21 5.59
CA VAL A 142 -32.92 8.40 4.39
C VAL A 142 -31.64 7.62 4.05
N ASP A 143 -31.74 6.61 3.20
CA ASP A 143 -30.56 5.98 2.59
C ASP A 143 -30.14 6.68 1.29
N ALA A 144 -29.08 6.16 0.66
CA ALA A 144 -28.57 6.65 -0.63
C ALA A 144 -29.57 6.51 -1.79
N GLU A 145 -30.62 5.70 -1.64
CA GLU A 145 -31.71 5.53 -2.61
C GLU A 145 -32.94 6.38 -2.26
N GLU A 146 -32.81 7.32 -1.32
CA GLU A 146 -33.86 8.19 -0.78
C GLU A 146 -34.99 7.44 -0.04
N SER A 147 -34.76 6.16 0.33
CA SER A 147 -35.69 5.39 1.15
C SER A 147 -35.61 5.82 2.61
N VAL A 148 -36.76 5.98 3.26
CA VAL A 148 -36.82 6.40 4.67
C VAL A 148 -36.27 5.33 5.61
N LEU A 149 -35.49 5.75 6.62
CA LEU A 149 -34.88 4.85 7.59
C LEU A 149 -35.46 5.09 8.99
N ALA A 150 -36.30 4.15 9.43
CA ALA A 150 -36.83 4.09 10.80
C ALA A 150 -35.84 3.41 11.76
N GLY A 151 -35.93 3.74 13.05
CA GLY A 151 -35.10 3.15 14.12
C GLY A 151 -33.63 3.58 14.06
N VAL A 152 -33.34 4.76 13.51
CA VAL A 152 -31.98 5.32 13.50
C VAL A 152 -31.77 6.05 14.80
N ALA A 153 -30.71 5.73 15.54
CA ALA A 153 -30.33 6.44 16.75
C ALA A 153 -29.80 7.84 16.40
N ILE A 154 -30.48 8.87 16.86
CA ILE A 154 -30.12 10.27 16.70
C ILE A 154 -29.64 10.82 18.04
N THR A 155 -28.37 11.19 18.09
CA THR A 155 -27.77 11.86 19.24
C THR A 155 -27.63 13.36 18.97
N LEU A 156 -28.06 14.21 19.91
CA LEU A 156 -27.92 15.67 19.81
C LEU A 156 -26.98 16.20 20.91
N SER A 157 -25.97 16.97 20.51
CA SER A 157 -25.05 17.68 21.41
C SER A 157 -25.05 19.18 21.13
N PRO A 158 -25.04 20.08 22.14
CA PRO A 158 -25.05 19.79 23.58
C PRO A 158 -26.43 19.27 24.06
N GLY A 159 -26.42 18.29 24.96
CA GLY A 159 -27.65 17.73 25.55
C GLY A 159 -27.63 16.22 25.79
N ASP A 160 -26.72 15.49 25.13
CA ASP A 160 -26.58 14.02 25.19
C ASP A 160 -27.92 13.29 25.06
N PHE A 161 -28.83 13.84 24.25
CA PHE A 161 -30.13 13.22 23.96
C PHE A 161 -29.93 12.17 22.88
N THR A 162 -30.32 10.93 23.14
CA THR A 162 -30.29 9.83 22.16
C THR A 162 -31.68 9.24 22.03
N GLU A 163 -32.28 9.35 20.85
CA GLU A 163 -33.63 8.84 20.55
C GLU A 163 -33.65 8.21 19.15
N GLU A 164 -34.68 7.43 18.83
CA GLU A 164 -34.79 6.73 17.54
C GLU A 164 -35.76 7.41 16.57
N THR A 165 -35.43 7.42 15.27
CA THR A 165 -36.37 7.89 14.23
C THR A 165 -37.61 7.02 14.15
N ASN A 166 -38.77 7.64 13.89
CA ASN A 166 -40.05 6.95 13.75
C ASN A 166 -40.18 6.16 12.43
N GLU A 167 -41.34 5.53 12.18
CA GLU A 167 -41.62 4.76 10.94
C GLU A 167 -41.47 5.56 9.63
N ARG A 168 -41.47 6.89 9.70
CA ARG A 168 -41.25 7.79 8.55
C ARG A 168 -39.79 8.21 8.41
N GLY A 169 -38.91 7.72 9.28
CA GLY A 169 -37.51 8.13 9.37
C GLY A 169 -37.34 9.53 9.95
N GLU A 170 -38.31 10.01 10.73
CA GLU A 170 -38.33 11.37 11.26
C GLU A 170 -38.17 11.39 12.78
N TRP A 171 -37.50 12.42 13.30
CA TRP A 171 -37.41 12.75 14.71
C TRP A 171 -37.45 14.27 14.90
N GLU A 172 -38.20 14.78 15.88
CA GLU A 172 -38.35 16.24 16.11
C GLU A 172 -37.84 16.60 17.52
N PHE A 173 -36.87 17.52 17.58
CA PHE A 173 -36.43 18.15 18.82
C PHE A 173 -37.22 19.44 19.02
N GLU A 174 -38.09 19.47 20.03
CA GLU A 174 -38.90 20.64 20.33
C GLU A 174 -38.13 21.64 21.19
N GLY A 175 -38.36 22.94 20.94
CA GLY A 175 -37.99 23.95 21.91
C GLY A 175 -36.50 24.32 21.97
N LEU A 176 -35.70 24.06 20.93
CA LEU A 176 -34.26 24.28 20.98
C LEU A 176 -33.92 25.77 21.04
N PRO A 177 -33.12 26.23 22.01
CA PRO A 177 -32.61 27.59 22.01
C PRO A 177 -31.65 27.82 20.83
N PRO A 178 -31.50 29.07 20.37
CA PRO A 178 -30.50 29.43 19.38
C PRO A 178 -29.09 29.06 19.84
N GLY A 179 -28.36 28.35 18.98
CA GLY A 179 -27.07 27.77 19.29
C GLY A 179 -26.58 26.83 18.19
N GLU A 180 -25.35 26.36 18.36
CA GLU A 180 -24.76 25.34 17.50
C GLU A 180 -25.02 23.95 18.08
N TYR A 181 -25.51 23.05 17.22
CA TYR A 181 -25.81 21.67 17.58
C TYR A 181 -25.08 20.70 16.65
N GLN A 182 -24.64 19.57 17.20
CA GLN A 182 -24.11 18.44 16.46
C GLN A 182 -25.08 17.27 16.58
N ILE A 183 -25.53 16.78 15.43
CA ILE A 183 -26.41 15.64 15.27
C ILE A 183 -25.56 14.46 14.82
N THR A 184 -25.58 13.36 15.56
CA THR A 184 -24.97 12.09 15.15
C THR A 184 -26.08 11.09 14.85
N ALA A 185 -26.16 10.61 13.61
CA ALA A 185 -27.09 9.56 13.21
C ALA A 185 -26.33 8.23 13.09
N SER A 186 -26.77 7.21 13.83
CA SER A 186 -26.15 5.88 13.87
C SER A 186 -27.20 4.78 13.72
N ARG A 187 -26.87 3.74 12.95
CA ARG A 187 -27.69 2.55 12.78
C ARG A 187 -26.82 1.35 12.40
N ASP A 188 -27.12 0.20 12.99
CA ASP A 188 -26.45 -1.06 12.61
C ASP A 188 -26.55 -1.32 11.10
N GLY A 189 -25.41 -1.66 10.49
CA GLY A 189 -25.33 -1.89 9.05
C GLY A 189 -25.20 -0.61 8.21
N TYR A 190 -24.98 0.56 8.83
CA TYR A 190 -24.73 1.84 8.15
C TYR A 190 -23.51 2.54 8.75
N TYR A 191 -22.89 3.43 7.96
CA TYR A 191 -21.88 4.34 8.48
C TYR A 191 -22.54 5.47 9.28
N ASP A 192 -21.99 5.77 10.46
CA ASP A 192 -22.43 6.88 11.27
C ASP A 192 -22.17 8.23 10.56
N VAL A 193 -23.09 9.17 10.74
CA VAL A 193 -22.99 10.51 10.16
C VAL A 193 -23.10 11.57 11.24
N ASP A 194 -22.07 12.42 11.33
CA ASP A 194 -22.08 13.62 12.14
C ASP A 194 -22.46 14.85 11.30
N ARG A 195 -23.37 15.67 11.81
CA ARG A 195 -23.84 16.89 11.15
C ARG A 195 -23.95 18.06 12.12
N THR A 196 -23.22 19.12 11.84
CA THR A 196 -23.36 20.40 12.55
C THR A 196 -24.49 21.24 11.97
N VAL A 197 -25.37 21.74 12.84
CA VAL A 197 -26.53 22.56 12.51
C VAL A 197 -26.52 23.83 13.36
N GLN A 198 -26.77 24.97 12.74
CA GLN A 198 -26.86 26.27 13.41
C GLN A 198 -28.33 26.65 13.58
N VAL A 199 -28.76 26.84 14.82
CA VAL A 199 -30.10 27.33 15.15
C VAL A 199 -29.99 28.83 15.45
N ASP A 200 -30.45 29.66 14.53
CA ASP A 200 -30.39 31.13 14.63
C ASP A 200 -31.69 31.76 15.14
N VAL A 201 -31.58 32.94 15.74
CA VAL A 201 -32.74 33.77 16.16
C VAL A 201 -33.50 34.24 14.92
N GLY A 202 -34.76 33.80 14.77
CA GLY A 202 -35.65 34.23 13.68
C GLY A 202 -35.69 33.31 12.47
N LEU A 203 -35.17 32.09 12.57
CA LEU A 203 -35.57 31.00 11.68
C LEU A 203 -37.09 30.76 11.79
N ALA A 204 -37.67 30.12 10.77
CA ALA A 204 -39.04 29.63 10.87
C ALA A 204 -39.22 28.82 12.16
N GLU A 205 -40.43 28.76 12.71
CA GLU A 205 -40.73 28.01 13.94
C GLU A 205 -40.23 26.55 13.89
N ARG A 206 -39.98 26.02 12.68
CA ARG A 206 -39.42 24.70 12.41
C ARG A 206 -38.26 24.73 11.41
N LEU A 207 -37.15 24.09 11.75
CA LEU A 207 -36.00 23.78 10.89
C LEU A 207 -36.06 22.30 10.47
N THR A 208 -35.76 21.99 9.21
CA THR A 208 -35.75 20.60 8.71
C THR A 208 -34.38 20.24 8.16
N GLU A 209 -33.79 19.17 8.68
CA GLU A 209 -32.49 18.66 8.29
C GLU A 209 -32.61 17.22 7.78
N GLU A 210 -32.03 16.96 6.61
CA GLU A 210 -32.06 15.63 6.00
C GLU A 210 -30.67 14.98 6.05
N ILE A 211 -30.60 13.80 6.67
CA ILE A 211 -29.37 13.01 6.83
C ILE A 211 -29.47 11.75 5.96
N VAL A 212 -28.42 11.50 5.19
CA VAL A 212 -28.32 10.31 4.32
C VAL A 212 -27.35 9.33 4.97
N LEU A 213 -27.81 8.14 5.33
CA LEU A 213 -26.95 7.05 5.79
C LEU A 213 -26.56 6.15 4.62
N THR A 214 -25.29 5.70 4.61
CA THR A 214 -24.79 4.77 3.59
C THR A 214 -24.64 3.39 4.22
N PRO A 215 -25.18 2.31 3.62
CA PRO A 215 -25.05 0.97 4.18
C PRO A 215 -23.58 0.55 4.19
N THR A 216 -23.16 -0.11 5.26
CA THR A 216 -21.84 -0.76 5.31
C THR A 216 -21.88 -2.02 4.45
N PRO A 217 -20.89 -2.23 3.56
CA PRO A 217 -20.86 -3.46 2.77
C PRO A 217 -20.72 -4.65 3.71
N VAL A 218 -21.68 -5.58 3.66
CA VAL A 218 -21.55 -6.87 4.33
C VAL A 218 -20.55 -7.69 3.52
N LEU A 219 -19.34 -7.82 4.05
CA LEU A 219 -18.33 -8.70 3.46
C LEU A 219 -18.71 -10.14 3.79
N ASP A 220 -19.18 -10.88 2.79
CA ASP A 220 -19.40 -12.31 2.92
C ASP A 220 -18.05 -13.03 2.99
N THR A 221 -17.79 -13.68 4.13
CA THR A 221 -16.54 -14.40 4.35
C THR A 221 -16.34 -15.54 3.37
N GLU A 222 -17.40 -16.18 2.87
CA GLU A 222 -17.28 -17.24 1.86
C GLU A 222 -16.81 -16.68 0.53
N VAL A 223 -17.31 -15.50 0.14
CA VAL A 223 -16.89 -14.80 -1.09
C VAL A 223 -15.44 -14.36 -0.98
N LEU A 224 -15.03 -13.79 0.15
CA LEU A 224 -13.64 -13.39 0.39
C LEU A 224 -12.69 -14.59 0.35
N VAL A 225 -13.06 -15.69 1.00
CA VAL A 225 -12.28 -16.94 0.96
C VAL A 225 -12.21 -17.50 -0.47
N GLY A 226 -13.29 -17.38 -1.24
CA GLY A 226 -13.31 -17.74 -2.66
C GLY A 226 -12.28 -16.96 -3.47
N TRP A 227 -12.27 -15.62 -3.36
CA TRP A 227 -11.28 -14.77 -4.04
C TRP A 227 -9.85 -15.08 -3.60
N TRP A 228 -9.63 -15.32 -2.32
CA TRP A 228 -8.31 -15.67 -1.80
C TRP A 228 -7.81 -16.99 -2.37
N ASN A 229 -8.65 -18.02 -2.39
CA ASN A 229 -8.29 -19.33 -2.97
C ASN A 229 -7.98 -19.23 -4.46
N GLN A 230 -8.75 -18.42 -5.20
CA GLN A 230 -8.49 -18.19 -6.62
C GLN A 230 -7.15 -17.47 -6.84
N ALA A 231 -6.92 -16.36 -6.13
CA ALA A 231 -5.68 -15.61 -6.23
C ALA A 231 -4.45 -16.47 -5.87
N LYS A 232 -4.59 -17.35 -4.88
CA LYS A 232 -3.56 -18.33 -4.52
C LYS A 232 -3.29 -19.31 -5.65
N ALA A 233 -4.34 -19.86 -6.27
CA ALA A 233 -4.20 -20.79 -7.40
C ALA A 233 -3.51 -20.10 -8.60
N ASP A 234 -3.90 -18.87 -8.92
CA ASP A 234 -3.31 -18.10 -10.01
C ASP A 234 -1.83 -17.78 -9.76
N ALA A 235 -1.47 -17.47 -8.51
CA ALA A 235 -0.07 -17.25 -8.13
C ALA A 235 0.78 -18.52 -8.24
N GLU A 236 0.27 -19.67 -7.81
CA GLU A 236 0.99 -20.94 -7.94
C GLU A 236 1.16 -21.35 -9.41
N GLN A 237 0.15 -21.12 -10.25
CA GLN A 237 0.27 -21.33 -11.69
C GLN A 237 1.34 -20.42 -12.31
N ALA A 238 1.34 -19.12 -11.97
CA ALA A 238 2.33 -18.18 -12.47
C ALA A 238 3.77 -18.56 -12.07
N LYS A 239 3.98 -19.05 -10.84
CA LYS A 239 5.29 -19.56 -10.41
C LYS A 239 5.72 -20.78 -11.22
N ALA A 240 4.80 -21.70 -11.50
CA ALA A 240 5.08 -22.86 -12.33
C ALA A 240 5.47 -22.45 -13.77
N ASP A 241 4.76 -21.50 -14.36
CA ASP A 241 5.03 -21.01 -15.72
C ASP A 241 6.37 -20.27 -15.81
N VAL A 242 6.71 -19.44 -14.80
CA VAL A 242 8.03 -18.79 -14.70
C VAL A 242 9.15 -19.82 -14.58
N THR A 243 8.94 -20.86 -13.75
CA THR A 243 9.92 -21.94 -13.59
C THR A 243 10.11 -22.69 -14.89
N LEU A 244 9.03 -23.00 -15.61
CA LEU A 244 9.09 -23.63 -16.94
C LEU A 244 9.88 -22.78 -17.93
N THR A 245 9.68 -21.46 -17.93
CA THR A 245 10.42 -20.52 -18.79
C THR A 245 11.93 -20.59 -18.53
N LEU A 246 12.34 -20.74 -17.25
CA LEU A 246 13.74 -20.94 -16.89
C LEU A 246 14.29 -22.29 -17.34
N GLU A 247 13.49 -23.35 -17.26
CA GLU A 247 13.87 -24.67 -17.77
C GLU A 247 14.07 -24.66 -19.29
N GLU A 248 13.21 -23.96 -20.03
CA GLU A 248 13.31 -23.79 -21.48
C GLU A 248 14.55 -22.94 -21.85
N TYR A 249 14.80 -21.85 -21.13
CA TYR A 249 16.01 -21.05 -21.27
C TYR A 249 17.28 -21.88 -21.00
N SER A 250 17.24 -22.71 -19.96
CA SER A 250 18.31 -23.67 -19.62
C SER A 250 18.54 -24.67 -20.74
N SER A 251 17.48 -25.27 -21.28
CA SER A 251 17.55 -26.24 -22.38
C SER A 251 18.17 -25.60 -23.62
N ALA A 252 17.73 -24.39 -23.99
CA ALA A 252 18.25 -23.69 -25.16
C ALA A 252 19.75 -23.39 -25.04
N TYR A 253 20.25 -23.06 -23.83
CA TYR A 253 21.68 -22.94 -23.58
C TYR A 253 22.43 -24.27 -23.76
N LYS A 254 21.86 -25.38 -23.27
CA LYS A 254 22.47 -26.71 -23.40
C LYS A 254 22.57 -27.16 -24.86
N ASP A 255 21.57 -26.83 -25.65
CA ASP A 255 21.50 -27.13 -27.08
C ASP A 255 22.28 -26.15 -27.96
N LEU A 256 22.89 -25.11 -27.36
CA LEU A 256 23.55 -24.00 -28.06
C LEU A 256 22.62 -23.30 -29.06
N ASP A 257 21.33 -23.24 -28.74
CA ASP A 257 20.26 -22.73 -29.59
C ASP A 257 19.93 -21.27 -29.25
N THR A 258 20.40 -20.35 -30.08
CA THR A 258 20.14 -18.92 -29.93
C THR A 258 18.72 -18.51 -30.30
N ASP A 259 18.05 -19.25 -31.19
CA ASP A 259 16.66 -19.00 -31.55
C ASP A 259 15.74 -19.38 -30.37
N GLY A 260 16.00 -20.54 -29.75
CA GLY A 260 15.31 -20.97 -28.53
C GLY A 260 15.49 -20.01 -27.35
N ILE A 261 16.69 -19.44 -27.19
CA ILE A 261 16.94 -18.39 -26.18
C ILE A 261 16.10 -17.14 -26.48
N GLN A 262 16.05 -16.70 -27.73
CA GLN A 262 15.31 -15.50 -28.11
C GLN A 262 13.79 -15.68 -27.97
N GLU A 263 13.29 -16.91 -28.06
CA GLU A 263 11.87 -17.22 -27.86
C GLU A 263 11.41 -16.95 -26.41
N VAL A 264 12.24 -17.29 -25.43
CA VAL A 264 11.93 -17.10 -23.99
C VAL A 264 12.51 -15.82 -23.39
N TYR A 265 13.54 -15.24 -24.04
CA TYR A 265 14.16 -13.98 -23.68
C TYR A 265 14.31 -13.09 -24.94
N PRO A 266 13.26 -12.39 -25.37
CA PRO A 266 13.27 -11.60 -26.60
C PRO A 266 14.33 -10.50 -26.64
N GLU A 267 14.67 -9.93 -25.46
CA GLU A 267 15.68 -8.87 -25.31
C GLU A 267 17.09 -9.41 -25.08
N ALA A 268 17.30 -10.73 -25.23
CA ALA A 268 18.59 -11.36 -25.03
C ALA A 268 19.69 -10.75 -25.93
N PRO A 269 20.93 -10.59 -25.41
CA PRO A 269 22.06 -10.14 -26.21
C PRO A 269 22.61 -11.27 -27.09
N ILE A 270 21.84 -11.69 -28.11
CA ILE A 270 22.10 -12.86 -28.94
C ILE A 270 23.50 -12.84 -29.58
N ASP A 271 23.98 -11.69 -30.07
CA ASP A 271 25.33 -11.58 -30.65
C ASP A 271 26.45 -11.91 -29.63
N GLY A 272 26.24 -11.60 -28.36
CA GLY A 272 27.17 -11.94 -27.29
C GLY A 272 27.13 -13.43 -26.97
N ILE A 273 25.92 -13.97 -26.89
CA ILE A 273 25.66 -15.38 -26.60
C ILE A 273 26.20 -16.28 -27.72
N GLN A 274 25.92 -15.96 -28.98
CA GLN A 274 26.43 -16.70 -30.14
C GLN A 274 27.96 -16.76 -30.16
N ARG A 275 28.64 -15.63 -29.88
CA ARG A 275 30.11 -15.60 -29.77
C ARG A 275 30.62 -16.50 -28.65
N HIS A 276 29.89 -16.61 -27.55
CA HIS A 276 30.22 -17.54 -26.47
C HIS A 276 29.99 -18.98 -26.91
N PHE A 277 28.88 -19.28 -27.59
CA PHE A 277 28.60 -20.61 -28.15
C PHE A 277 29.66 -21.04 -29.17
N ASP A 278 30.18 -20.11 -29.96
CA ASP A 278 31.32 -20.34 -30.86
C ASP A 278 32.66 -20.59 -30.12
N SER A 279 32.71 -20.39 -28.81
CA SER A 279 33.88 -20.67 -27.97
C SER A 279 33.78 -22.00 -27.21
N VAL A 280 32.61 -22.64 -27.20
CA VAL A 280 32.36 -23.90 -26.48
C VAL A 280 32.01 -25.03 -27.44
N ASN A 281 32.29 -26.27 -27.01
CA ASN A 281 31.91 -27.48 -27.73
C ASN A 281 30.53 -27.99 -27.28
N SER A 282 30.27 -27.94 -25.97
CA SER A 282 29.02 -28.40 -25.36
C SER A 282 28.88 -27.87 -23.93
N TYR A 283 27.64 -27.75 -23.45
CA TYR A 283 27.35 -27.64 -22.02
C TYR A 283 27.03 -29.02 -21.44
N GLU A 284 27.63 -29.33 -20.29
CA GLU A 284 27.25 -30.47 -19.45
C GLU A 284 26.20 -30.09 -18.41
N ALA A 285 26.20 -28.83 -17.97
CA ALA A 285 25.21 -28.27 -17.05
C ALA A 285 24.99 -26.78 -17.36
N TYR A 286 23.73 -26.37 -17.27
CA TYR A 286 23.29 -24.98 -17.30
C TYR A 286 21.95 -24.98 -16.60
N ASP A 287 21.95 -24.99 -15.28
CA ASP A 287 20.75 -25.30 -14.49
C ASP A 287 20.59 -24.25 -13.40
N PHE A 288 19.34 -23.82 -13.17
CA PHE A 288 19.03 -22.95 -12.06
C PHE A 288 18.64 -23.81 -10.86
N THR A 289 19.08 -23.43 -9.67
CA THR A 289 18.44 -23.90 -8.45
C THR A 289 16.96 -23.49 -8.45
N PRO A 290 16.09 -24.17 -7.68
CA PRO A 290 14.70 -23.74 -7.54
C PRO A 290 14.65 -22.23 -7.22
N PRO A 291 13.98 -21.43 -8.06
CA PRO A 291 14.03 -19.98 -7.92
C PRO A 291 13.25 -19.52 -6.69
N GLU A 292 13.81 -18.57 -5.95
CA GLU A 292 13.11 -17.85 -4.88
C GLU A 292 12.42 -16.62 -5.46
N PHE A 293 11.10 -16.52 -5.31
CA PHE A 293 10.33 -15.37 -5.80
C PHE A 293 10.43 -14.21 -4.82
N THR A 294 11.16 -13.16 -5.20
CA THR A 294 11.29 -11.93 -4.40
C THR A 294 10.16 -10.94 -4.69
N ALA A 295 9.58 -11.00 -5.89
CA ALA A 295 8.37 -10.26 -6.26
C ALA A 295 7.52 -11.06 -7.24
N LEU A 296 6.20 -11.03 -7.07
CA LEU A 296 5.24 -11.59 -8.02
C LEU A 296 3.96 -10.74 -8.01
N ASP A 297 3.67 -10.13 -9.14
CA ASP A 297 2.39 -9.47 -9.41
C ASP A 297 1.75 -10.14 -10.62
N VAL A 298 0.79 -11.03 -10.35
CA VAL A 298 0.06 -11.79 -11.37
C VAL A 298 -0.82 -10.88 -12.22
N THR A 299 -1.33 -9.79 -11.64
CA THR A 299 -2.23 -8.85 -12.34
C THR A 299 -1.45 -7.91 -13.25
N ALA A 300 -0.33 -7.37 -12.77
CA ALA A 300 0.58 -6.59 -13.59
C ALA A 300 1.37 -7.47 -14.58
N GLY A 301 1.40 -8.78 -14.39
CA GLY A 301 2.14 -9.72 -15.23
C GLY A 301 3.65 -9.56 -15.07
N THR A 302 4.12 -9.28 -13.85
CA THR A 302 5.55 -9.08 -13.56
C THR A 302 6.02 -10.00 -12.43
N ALA A 303 7.21 -10.56 -12.57
CA ALA A 303 7.83 -11.38 -11.52
C ALA A 303 9.33 -11.10 -11.44
N THR A 304 9.90 -11.21 -10.25
CA THR A 304 11.34 -11.18 -10.01
C THR A 304 11.69 -12.39 -9.18
N VAL A 305 12.72 -13.11 -9.62
CA VAL A 305 13.24 -14.27 -8.91
C VAL A 305 14.72 -14.13 -8.68
N GLU A 306 15.19 -14.75 -7.60
CA GLU A 306 16.59 -15.00 -7.33
C GLU A 306 16.86 -16.50 -7.45
N ALA A 307 17.94 -16.85 -8.13
CA ALA A 307 18.36 -18.24 -8.27
C ALA A 307 19.88 -18.32 -8.38
N THR A 308 20.44 -19.49 -8.13
CA THR A 308 21.85 -19.78 -8.40
C THR A 308 21.93 -20.54 -9.72
N LEU A 309 22.67 -19.99 -10.69
CA LEU A 309 22.95 -20.62 -11.97
C LEU A 309 24.21 -21.49 -11.85
N GLN A 310 24.06 -22.79 -12.10
CA GLN A 310 25.14 -23.77 -12.15
C GLN A 310 25.54 -24.01 -13.61
N ARG A 311 26.82 -23.81 -13.94
CA ARG A 311 27.34 -23.99 -15.30
C ARG A 311 28.48 -24.98 -15.32
N LYS A 312 28.52 -25.80 -16.35
CA LYS A 312 29.66 -26.66 -16.68
C LYS A 312 29.71 -26.87 -18.18
N PHE A 313 30.86 -26.60 -18.80
CA PHE A 313 30.99 -26.67 -20.25
C PHE A 313 32.40 -27.10 -20.68
N ASP A 314 32.50 -27.65 -21.89
CA ASP A 314 33.77 -27.94 -22.56
C ASP A 314 34.13 -26.79 -23.49
N ALA A 315 35.22 -26.08 -23.18
CA ALA A 315 35.70 -24.98 -24.01
C ALA A 315 36.50 -25.52 -25.20
N ARG A 316 36.31 -24.92 -26.40
CA ARG A 316 37.10 -25.24 -27.61
C ARG A 316 38.59 -25.04 -27.40
N VAL A 317 38.94 -24.08 -26.55
CA VAL A 317 40.31 -23.77 -26.14
C VAL A 317 40.35 -23.78 -24.62
N GLY A 318 41.12 -24.68 -24.02
CA GLY A 318 41.22 -24.86 -22.57
C GLY A 318 40.56 -26.12 -22.01
N GLY A 319 39.74 -26.82 -22.82
CA GLY A 319 39.06 -28.06 -22.43
C GLY A 319 37.94 -27.85 -21.40
N ALA A 320 37.51 -28.94 -20.76
CA ALA A 320 36.46 -28.93 -19.74
C ALA A 320 36.77 -27.94 -18.61
N GLN A 321 35.83 -27.03 -18.36
CA GLN A 321 35.90 -26.11 -17.23
C GLN A 321 35.33 -26.75 -15.97
N GLU A 322 35.86 -26.36 -14.81
CA GLU A 322 35.28 -26.72 -13.53
C GLU A 322 33.87 -26.11 -13.40
N PRO A 323 32.94 -26.80 -12.71
CA PRO A 323 31.62 -26.26 -12.49
C PRO A 323 31.71 -24.95 -11.71
N ASP A 324 30.97 -23.95 -12.17
CA ASP A 324 30.87 -22.65 -11.53
C ASP A 324 29.42 -22.35 -11.17
N GLU A 325 29.25 -21.67 -10.04
CA GLU A 325 27.94 -21.24 -9.53
C GLU A 325 27.93 -19.71 -9.50
N THR A 326 26.84 -19.11 -9.95
CA THR A 326 26.67 -17.66 -9.93
C THR A 326 25.25 -17.31 -9.54
N ASP A 327 25.10 -16.45 -8.54
CA ASP A 327 23.78 -15.95 -8.16
C ASP A 327 23.28 -14.95 -9.19
N VAL A 328 22.01 -15.08 -9.54
CA VAL A 328 21.35 -14.27 -10.55
C VAL A 328 20.00 -13.78 -10.05
N GLU A 329 19.67 -12.55 -10.44
CA GLU A 329 18.34 -11.99 -10.34
C GLU A 329 17.75 -11.93 -11.75
N ILE A 330 16.53 -12.44 -11.92
CA ILE A 330 15.87 -12.55 -13.21
C ILE A 330 14.49 -11.92 -13.12
N THR A 331 14.18 -11.02 -14.04
CA THR A 331 12.89 -10.35 -14.13
C THR A 331 12.09 -10.88 -15.31
N PHE A 332 10.81 -11.11 -15.09
CA PHE A 332 9.88 -11.64 -16.07
C PHE A 332 8.73 -10.67 -16.32
N VAL A 333 8.26 -10.68 -17.56
CA VAL A 333 7.03 -10.01 -17.98
C VAL A 333 6.14 -10.99 -18.72
N ARG A 334 4.83 -10.84 -18.54
CA ARG A 334 3.82 -11.65 -19.19
C ARG A 334 3.29 -10.93 -20.42
N GLN A 335 3.23 -11.61 -21.57
CA GLN A 335 2.84 -10.95 -22.83
C GLN A 335 1.38 -10.47 -22.87
N ASP A 336 0.45 -11.17 -22.21
CA ASP A 336 -0.95 -10.77 -22.05
C ASP A 336 -1.62 -11.50 -20.85
N ASP A 337 -2.90 -11.23 -20.57
CA ASP A 337 -3.68 -11.82 -19.46
C ASP A 337 -3.84 -13.35 -19.52
N SER A 338 -3.38 -14.00 -20.59
CA SER A 338 -3.30 -15.45 -20.80
C SER A 338 -1.91 -15.92 -21.26
N GLY A 339 -0.97 -15.00 -21.34
CA GLY A 339 0.24 -15.13 -22.13
C GLY A 339 1.35 -15.82 -21.37
N ARG A 340 2.34 -16.29 -22.13
CA ARG A 340 3.56 -16.88 -21.59
C ARG A 340 4.35 -15.84 -20.80
N TRP A 341 4.98 -16.28 -19.72
CA TRP A 341 5.97 -15.50 -19.00
C TRP A 341 7.28 -15.53 -19.77
N LEU A 342 7.91 -14.37 -19.96
CA LEU A 342 9.15 -14.24 -20.70
C LEU A 342 10.17 -13.51 -19.84
N ILE A 343 11.43 -13.88 -20.00
CA ILE A 343 12.54 -13.16 -19.39
C ILE A 343 12.62 -11.79 -20.04
N SER A 344 12.67 -10.77 -19.20
CA SER A 344 12.90 -9.37 -19.60
C SER A 344 14.32 -8.92 -19.24
N GLU A 345 14.87 -9.41 -18.13
CA GLU A 345 16.20 -9.02 -17.69
C GLU A 345 16.86 -10.16 -16.90
N VAL A 346 18.18 -10.31 -17.07
CA VAL A 346 19.02 -11.22 -16.29
C VAL A 346 20.20 -10.44 -15.73
N ARG A 347 20.34 -10.39 -14.41
CA ARG A 347 21.43 -9.70 -13.69
C ARG A 347 22.25 -10.70 -12.90
N PHE A 348 23.56 -10.72 -13.14
CA PHE A 348 24.51 -11.52 -12.38
C PHE A 348 24.97 -10.75 -11.14
N LYS A 349 24.79 -11.33 -9.95
CA LYS A 349 25.30 -10.76 -8.71
C LYS A 349 26.79 -11.08 -8.60
N GLN A 350 27.61 -10.07 -8.27
CA GLN A 350 29.07 -10.17 -8.14
C GLN A 350 29.51 -10.22 -6.67
#